data_AF-A0A1M6USJ6-F1
#
_entry.id   AF-A0A1M6USJ6-F1
#
_cell.length_a   1.000
_cell.length_b   1.000
_cell.length_c   1.000
_cell.angle_alpha   90.00
_cell.angle_beta   90.00
_cell.angle_gamma   90.00
#
_symmetry.space_group_name_H-M   'P 1'
#
loop_
_entity.id
_entity.type
_entity.pdbx_description
1 polymer ?
#
loop_
_entity_poly.entity_id
_entity_poly.type
_entity_poly.pdbx_seq_one_letter_code
_entity_poly.pdbx_strand_id
1 'polypeptide(L)'
;MATIPTPEVMQFKLDTGKLFKEVRHYNLVDGKEILSNKLNIGINRGFSKAKYIYSVKIRQPNKWSKQITGLYATHDIDLFYGDTINQKNLLIARFKDNGNELVIYYFEDFYPKPLGGFLNNFKG
;
A
#
# COMPACT_ATOMS: atom_id res chain seq x y z
N MET A 1 -8.37 -17.26 -21.52
CA MET A 1 -8.52 -16.13 -20.56
C MET A 1 -7.24 -16.06 -19.76
N ALA A 2 -6.62 -14.89 -19.60
CA ALA A 2 -5.42 -14.79 -18.78
C ALA A 2 -5.81 -15.02 -17.30
N THR A 3 -5.12 -15.94 -16.63
CA THR A 3 -5.33 -16.21 -15.21
C THR A 3 -4.91 -14.99 -14.40
N ILE A 4 -5.78 -14.51 -13.51
CA ILE A 4 -5.42 -13.46 -12.56
C ILE A 4 -4.40 -14.07 -11.59
N PRO A 5 -3.20 -13.47 -11.42
CA PRO A 5 -2.22 -13.99 -10.48
C PRO A 5 -2.72 -13.86 -9.04
N THR A 6 -2.38 -14.83 -8.20
CA THR A 6 -2.62 -14.75 -6.77
C THR A 6 -1.67 -13.71 -6.17
N PRO A 7 -2.16 -12.72 -5.39
CA PRO A 7 -1.28 -11.74 -4.77
C PRO A 7 -0.52 -12.35 -3.60
N GLU A 8 0.67 -11.83 -3.35
CA GLU A 8 1.33 -11.95 -2.06
C GLU A 8 0.61 -11.05 -1.06
N VAL A 9 0.19 -11.62 0.08
CA VAL A 9 -0.56 -10.89 1.11
C VAL A 9 0.35 -10.61 2.29
N MET A 10 0.43 -9.35 2.70
CA MET A 10 1.16 -8.91 3.87
C MET A 10 0.20 -8.19 4.82
N GLN A 11 0.16 -8.62 6.08
CA GLN A 11 -0.64 -7.99 7.12
C GLN A 11 0.27 -7.21 8.06
N PHE A 12 -0.09 -5.96 8.33
CA PHE A 12 0.66 -5.10 9.22
C PHE A 12 -0.23 -4.51 10.30
N LYS A 13 0.39 -4.22 11.45
CA LYS A 13 -0.25 -3.55 12.59
C LYS A 13 0.44 -2.22 12.89
N LEU A 14 -0.35 -1.21 13.24
CA LEU A 14 0.12 0.12 13.58
C LEU A 14 1.11 0.06 14.76
N ASP A 15 2.27 0.68 14.59
CA ASP A 15 3.24 0.92 15.64
C ASP A 15 2.76 2.08 16.51
N THR A 16 2.28 1.77 17.71
CA THR A 16 1.78 2.75 18.68
C THR A 16 2.87 3.36 19.54
N GLY A 17 4.13 2.91 19.41
CA GLY A 17 5.24 3.42 20.21
C GLY A 17 5.61 4.87 19.89
N LYS A 18 5.30 5.34 18.66
CA LYS A 18 5.44 6.75 18.26
C LYS A 18 4.31 7.15 17.31
N LEU A 19 3.43 8.01 17.80
CA LEU A 19 2.32 8.56 17.02
C LEU A 19 2.74 9.89 16.39
N PHE A 20 2.60 9.99 15.07
CA PHE A 20 2.82 11.22 14.32
C PHE A 20 1.50 11.67 13.69
N LYS A 21 1.27 12.98 13.63
CA LYS A 21 0.02 13.55 13.08
C LYS A 21 -0.20 13.18 11.60
N GLU A 22 0.88 13.10 10.83
CA GLU A 22 0.84 13.00 9.37
C GLU A 22 1.37 11.66 8.85
N VAL A 23 1.89 10.82 9.73
CA VAL A 23 2.61 9.58 9.39
C VAL A 23 2.19 8.46 10.34
N ARG A 24 1.89 7.29 9.77
CA ARG A 24 1.70 6.05 10.51
C ARG A 24 2.80 5.08 10.14
N HIS A 25 3.40 4.45 11.14
CA HIS A 25 4.32 3.34 10.94
C HIS A 25 3.59 2.04 11.21
N TYR A 26 3.78 1.03 10.36
CA TYR A 26 3.21 -0.29 10.57
C TYR A 26 4.31 -1.33 10.60
N ASN A 27 4.18 -2.33 11.47
CA ASN A 27 5.07 -3.49 11.56
C ASN A 27 4.37 -4.70 10.93
N LEU A 28 5.10 -5.47 10.12
CA LEU A 28 4.62 -6.72 9.53
C LEU A 28 4.33 -7.71 10.65
N VAL A 29 3.14 -8.33 10.60
CA VAL A 29 2.71 -9.35 11.57
C VAL A 29 2.43 -10.69 10.91
N ASP A 30 2.15 -10.72 9.60
CA ASP A 30 1.93 -11.95 8.83
C ASP A 30 2.25 -11.71 7.34
N GLY A 31 2.66 -12.77 6.64
CA GLY A 31 3.05 -12.75 5.22
C GLY A 31 4.54 -12.60 4.97
N LYS A 32 4.93 -12.71 3.70
CA LYS A 32 6.34 -12.63 3.26
C LYS A 32 6.81 -11.17 3.19
N GLU A 33 8.06 -10.92 3.57
CA GLU A 33 8.69 -9.59 3.51
C GLU A 33 9.05 -9.17 2.07
N ILE A 34 8.06 -9.01 1.19
CA ILE A 34 8.26 -8.62 -0.22
C ILE A 34 8.69 -7.15 -0.32
N LEU A 35 8.06 -6.27 0.48
CA LEU A 35 8.38 -4.83 0.50
C LEU A 35 9.41 -4.51 1.59
N SER A 36 9.06 -4.78 2.84
CA SER A 36 9.90 -4.69 4.05
C SER A 36 9.06 -5.04 5.28
N ASN A 37 9.71 -5.33 6.41
CA ASN A 37 9.05 -5.62 7.69
C ASN A 37 8.38 -4.39 8.32
N LYS A 38 8.61 -3.19 7.80
CA LYS A 38 8.00 -1.95 8.30
C LYS A 38 7.61 -1.01 7.18
N LEU A 39 6.38 -0.53 7.22
CA LEU A 39 5.89 0.48 6.29
C LEU A 39 5.73 1.82 6.98
N ASN A 40 6.04 2.88 6.24
CA ASN A 40 5.72 4.25 6.60
C ASN A 40 4.67 4.76 5.61
N ILE A 41 3.50 5.12 6.13
CA ILE A 41 2.36 5.65 5.39
C ILE A 41 2.19 7.11 5.79
N GLY A 42 2.54 8.02 4.88
CA GLY A 42 2.46 9.47 5.12
C GLY A 42 1.37 10.14 4.29
N ILE A 43 0.63 11.07 4.86
CA ILE A 43 -0.40 11.85 4.15
C ILE A 43 0.26 12.77 3.10
N ASN A 44 -0.32 12.85 1.90
CA ASN A 44 0.10 13.84 0.91
C ASN A 44 -0.32 15.26 1.33
N ARG A 45 0.66 16.15 1.49
CA ARG A 45 0.45 17.54 1.91
C ARG A 45 0.36 18.53 0.75
N GLY A 46 0.29 18.05 -0.49
CA GLY A 46 0.22 18.90 -1.67
C GLY A 46 1.58 19.43 -2.17
N PHE A 47 2.69 18.92 -1.63
CA PHE A 47 4.03 19.22 -2.17
C PHE A 47 4.32 18.51 -3.49
N SER A 48 3.65 17.37 -3.74
CA SER A 48 3.69 16.69 -5.02
C SER A 48 2.55 17.14 -5.91
N LYS A 49 2.81 17.27 -7.22
CA LYS A 49 1.76 17.47 -8.23
C LYS A 49 0.86 16.23 -8.40
N ALA A 50 1.34 15.06 -7.97
CA ALA A 50 0.57 13.83 -8.00
C ALA A 50 -0.55 13.85 -6.94
N LYS A 51 -1.75 13.41 -7.33
CA LYS A 51 -2.97 13.47 -6.51
C LYS A 51 -3.21 12.21 -5.65
N TYR A 52 -2.14 11.52 -5.24
CA TYR A 52 -2.26 10.41 -4.30
C TYR A 52 -2.67 10.92 -2.91
N ILE A 53 -3.32 10.08 -2.11
CA ILE A 53 -3.74 10.39 -0.73
C ILE A 53 -2.62 10.08 0.26
N TYR A 54 -1.98 8.92 0.11
CA TYR A 54 -0.87 8.51 0.97
C TYR A 54 0.40 8.23 0.15
N SER A 55 1.55 8.46 0.76
CA SER A 55 2.85 8.03 0.28
C SER A 55 3.27 6.77 1.04
N VAL A 56 3.88 5.82 0.34
CA VAL A 56 4.42 4.60 0.94
C VAL A 56 5.94 4.66 0.88
N LYS A 57 6.58 4.40 2.02
CA LYS A 57 8.02 4.18 2.14
C LYS A 57 8.26 2.86 2.86
N ILE A 58 9.35 2.20 2.49
CA ILE A 58 9.80 0.96 3.12
C ILE A 58 10.98 1.24 4.03
N ARG A 59 11.18 0.37 5.02
CA ARG A 59 12.34 0.42 5.88
C ARG A 59 13.55 -0.18 5.16
N GLN A 60 14.58 0.63 4.95
CA GLN A 60 15.94 0.16 4.66
C GLN A 60 16.70 0.01 5.99
N PRO A 61 17.79 -0.77 6.06
CA PRO A 61 18.39 -1.22 7.32
C PRO A 61 18.45 -0.14 8.41
N ASN A 62 18.93 1.05 8.07
CA ASN A 62 19.06 2.17 9.01
C ASN A 62 18.22 3.42 8.68
N LYS A 63 17.60 3.53 7.49
CA LYS A 63 16.78 4.71 7.11
C LYS A 63 15.45 4.35 6.43
N TRP A 64 14.51 5.29 6.36
CA TRP A 64 13.34 5.14 5.48
C TRP A 64 13.76 5.38 4.03
N SER A 65 13.21 4.61 3.09
CA SER A 65 13.46 4.83 1.66
C SER A 65 12.89 6.18 1.19
N LYS A 66 13.21 6.54 -0.05
CA LYS A 66 12.35 7.46 -0.81
C LYS A 66 10.96 6.83 -0.98
N GLN A 67 9.96 7.65 -1.31
CA GLN A 67 8.62 7.15 -1.64
C GLN A 67 8.71 6.08 -2.74
N ILE A 68 8.21 4.88 -2.47
CA ILE A 68 8.18 3.79 -3.45
C ILE A 68 6.91 3.85 -4.30
N THR A 69 5.81 4.36 -3.75
CA THR A 69 4.56 4.57 -4.47
C THR A 69 3.66 5.59 -3.77
N GLY A 70 2.69 6.13 -4.50
CA GLY A 70 1.56 6.87 -3.95
C GLY A 70 0.30 5.99 -3.98
N LEU A 71 -0.48 6.03 -2.91
CA LEU A 71 -1.77 5.36 -2.81
C LEU A 71 -2.88 6.30 -3.23
N TYR A 72 -3.59 5.93 -4.29
CA TYR A 72 -4.77 6.61 -4.81
C TYR A 72 -6.03 5.96 -4.25
N ALA A 73 -7.02 6.79 -3.94
CA ALA A 73 -8.30 6.30 -3.44
C ALA A 73 -9.02 5.49 -4.52
N THR A 74 -9.75 4.48 -4.07
CA THR A 74 -10.79 3.84 -4.87
C THR A 74 -12.16 4.43 -4.52
N HIS A 75 -13.23 3.79 -4.98
CA HIS A 75 -14.58 4.13 -4.54
C HIS A 75 -14.87 3.64 -3.12
N ASP A 76 -14.11 2.65 -2.65
CA ASP A 76 -14.20 2.14 -1.28
C ASP A 76 -13.24 2.93 -0.39
N ILE A 77 -13.73 3.37 0.78
CA ILE A 77 -13.08 4.38 1.64
C ILE A 77 -11.80 3.85 2.29
N ASP A 78 -11.73 2.54 2.50
CA ASP A 78 -10.61 1.87 3.16
C ASP A 78 -9.63 1.24 2.17
N LEU A 79 -9.96 1.25 0.88
CA LEU A 79 -9.22 0.60 -0.19
C LEU A 79 -8.53 1.61 -1.11
N PHE A 80 -7.23 1.41 -1.26
CA PHE A 80 -6.35 2.24 -2.06
C PHE A 80 -5.49 1.38 -2.97
N TYR A 81 -4.94 1.99 -4.01
CA TYR A 81 -4.01 1.31 -4.91
C TYR A 81 -2.82 2.19 -5.27
N GLY A 82 -1.72 1.56 -5.61
CA GLY A 82 -0.55 2.18 -6.21
C GLY A 82 0.18 1.16 -7.07
N ASP A 83 1.29 1.58 -7.64
CA ASP A 83 2.16 0.70 -8.40
C ASP A 83 3.60 0.79 -7.90
N THR A 84 4.39 -0.25 -8.17
CA THR A 84 5.84 -0.14 -8.08
C THR A 84 6.47 -0.43 -9.44
N ILE A 85 7.57 0.27 -9.73
CA ILE A 85 8.34 0.10 -10.98
C ILE A 85 7.47 0.43 -12.21
N ASN A 86 6.91 1.65 -12.27
CA ASN A 86 6.18 2.18 -13.44
C ASN A 86 5.05 1.26 -13.95
N GLN A 87 4.08 0.93 -13.10
CA GLN A 87 2.97 0.02 -13.41
C GLN A 87 3.40 -1.39 -13.80
N LYS A 88 4.58 -1.84 -13.35
CA LYS A 88 4.99 -3.24 -13.48
C LYS A 88 4.27 -4.11 -12.45
N ASN A 89 4.23 -3.65 -11.19
CA ASN A 89 3.60 -4.39 -10.09
C ASN A 89 2.44 -3.56 -9.53
N LEU A 90 1.33 -4.22 -9.22
CA LEU A 90 0.18 -3.61 -8.55
C LEU A 90 0.30 -3.80 -7.03
N LEU A 91 0.05 -2.73 -6.29
CA LEU A 91 -0.07 -2.75 -4.84
C LEU A 91 -1.47 -2.26 -4.48
N ILE A 92 -2.25 -3.09 -3.79
CA ILE A 92 -3.54 -2.72 -3.21
C ILE A 92 -3.36 -2.65 -1.70
N ALA A 93 -3.76 -1.54 -1.09
CA ALA A 93 -3.68 -1.33 0.35
C ALA A 93 -5.10 -1.20 0.90
N ARG A 94 -5.45 -2.03 1.88
CA ARG A 94 -6.69 -1.91 2.63
C ARG A 94 -6.41 -1.59 4.09
N PHE A 95 -6.91 -0.45 4.55
CA PHE A 95 -6.88 -0.11 5.98
C PHE A 95 -8.04 -0.81 6.69
N LYS A 96 -7.80 -1.37 7.86
CA LYS A 96 -8.81 -2.02 8.70
C LYS A 96 -8.71 -1.49 10.12
N ASP A 97 -9.75 -1.75 10.92
CA ASP A 97 -9.80 -1.32 12.33
C ASP A 97 -9.43 0.17 12.51
N ASN A 98 -10.14 1.05 11.80
CA ASN A 98 -9.87 2.51 11.79
C ASN A 98 -8.41 2.88 11.38
N GLY A 99 -7.77 2.00 10.61
CA GLY A 99 -6.39 2.09 10.17
C GLY A 99 -5.37 1.73 11.25
N ASN A 100 -5.74 0.91 12.23
CA ASN A 100 -4.77 0.23 13.09
C ASN A 100 -4.17 -1.00 12.40
N GLU A 101 -4.88 -1.53 11.40
CA GLU A 101 -4.45 -2.66 10.58
C GLU A 101 -4.31 -2.22 9.13
N LEU A 102 -3.34 -2.79 8.43
CA LEU A 102 -3.08 -2.55 7.03
C LEU A 102 -2.82 -3.89 6.34
N VAL A 103 -3.64 -4.23 5.35
CA VAL A 103 -3.43 -5.38 4.49
C VAL A 103 -2.92 -4.89 3.14
N ILE A 104 -1.77 -5.41 2.70
CA ILE A 104 -1.23 -5.17 1.37
C ILE A 104 -1.41 -6.43 0.53
N TYR A 105 -2.06 -6.29 -0.61
CA TYR A 105 -2.06 -7.28 -1.68
C TYR A 105 -1.07 -6.81 -2.75
N TYR A 106 -0.02 -7.59 -2.97
CA TYR A 106 1.04 -7.27 -3.90
C TYR A 106 1.04 -8.25 -5.07
N PHE A 107 0.87 -7.72 -6.28
CA PHE A 107 0.91 -8.51 -7.51
C PHE A 107 2.19 -8.16 -8.26
N GLU A 108 3.14 -9.08 -8.23
CA GLU A 108 4.37 -8.96 -9.01
C GLU A 108 4.09 -9.20 -10.50
N ASP A 109 4.71 -8.41 -11.38
CA ASP A 109 4.60 -8.49 -12.84
C ASP A 109 3.16 -8.40 -13.37
N PHE A 110 2.26 -7.76 -12.62
CA PHE A 110 0.86 -7.64 -12.97
C PHE A 110 0.30 -6.26 -12.64
N TYR A 111 -0.15 -5.57 -13.68
CA TYR A 111 -0.92 -4.33 -13.56
C TYR A 111 -2.03 -4.30 -14.63
N PRO A 112 -3.29 -4.57 -14.25
CA PRO A 112 -4.36 -4.81 -15.19
C PRO A 112 -4.84 -3.53 -15.87
N LYS A 113 -5.30 -3.67 -17.12
CA LYS A 113 -5.97 -2.62 -17.89
C LYS A 113 -7.29 -3.20 -18.44
N PRO A 114 -8.47 -2.68 -18.03
CA PRO A 114 -8.71 -1.54 -17.14
C PRO A 114 -8.58 -1.89 -15.65
N LEU A 115 -7.83 -1.09 -14.89
CA LEU A 115 -7.60 -1.30 -13.46
C LEU A 115 -8.86 -1.21 -12.60
N GLY A 116 -9.74 -0.24 -12.89
CA GLY A 116 -10.96 -0.02 -12.08
C GLY A 116 -11.88 -1.25 -12.01
N GLY A 117 -11.98 -2.00 -13.12
CA GLY A 117 -12.74 -3.26 -13.16
C GLY A 117 -12.13 -4.33 -12.27
N PHE A 118 -10.79 -4.42 -12.24
CA PHE A 118 -10.08 -5.37 -11.39
C PHE A 118 -10.22 -5.07 -9.89
N LEU A 119 -10.14 -3.78 -9.52
CA LEU A 119 -10.26 -3.35 -8.12
C LEU A 119 -11.64 -3.68 -7.52
N ASN A 120 -12.67 -3.90 -8.35
CA ASN A 120 -13.99 -4.33 -7.87
C ASN A 120 -13.97 -5.70 -7.16
N ASN A 121 -13.00 -6.56 -7.47
CA ASN A 121 -12.81 -7.86 -6.80
C ASN A 121 -12.34 -7.71 -5.35
N PHE A 122 -11.91 -6.51 -4.97
CA PHE A 122 -11.43 -6.14 -3.64
C PHE A 122 -12.37 -5.14 -2.99
N LYS A 123 -13.66 -5.12 -3.33
CA LYS A 123 -14.66 -4.38 -2.55
C LYS A 123 -15.06 -5.20 -1.32
N GLY A 124 -15.25 -4.52 -0.20
CA GLY A 124 -15.84 -5.10 1.02
C GLY A 124 -17.36 -5.00 1.02
#